data_AF-A0AAU5XNR4-F1
#
_entry.id   AF-A0AAU5XNR4-F1
#
_cell.length_a   1.000
_cell.length_b   1.000
_cell.length_c   1.000
_cell.angle_alpha   90.00
_cell.angle_beta   90.00
_cell.angle_gamma   90.00
#
_symmetry.space_group_name_H-M   'P 1'
#
loop_
_entity.id
_entity.type
_entity.pdbx_description
1 polymer ?
#
loop_
_entity_poly.entity_id
_entity_poly.type
_entity_poly.pdbx_seq_one_letter_code
_entity_poly.pdbx_strand_id
1 'polypeptide(L)' 'MRLTAYGGEADDLPASVLQRHLDRIADGTTSLGPAKVYAMTEIRQAHDDLEHNRTAGKLVVLTGRAEGAAP' A
#
# COMPACT_ATOMS: atom_id res chain seq x y z
N MET A 1 -10.44 15.12 0.59
CA MET A 1 -9.57 14.12 1.27
C MET A 1 -9.68 14.23 2.78
N ARG A 2 -10.06 13.16 3.50
CA ARG A 2 -10.06 13.11 4.99
C ARG A 2 -8.90 12.22 5.42
N LEU A 3 -7.73 12.82 5.65
CA LEU A 3 -6.54 12.10 6.07
C LEU A 3 -6.68 11.75 7.55
N THR A 4 -6.95 10.49 7.88
CA THR A 4 -6.73 9.97 9.23
C THR A 4 -5.23 9.88 9.44
N ALA A 5 -4.66 10.90 10.09
CA ALA A 5 -3.31 10.82 10.61
C ALA A 5 -3.35 10.08 11.95
N TYR A 6 -2.55 9.03 12.09
CA TYR A 6 -2.24 8.46 13.40
C TYR A 6 -1.17 9.34 14.03
N GLY A 7 -1.42 9.89 15.21
CA GLY A 7 -0.47 10.74 15.94
C GLY A 7 0.63 9.97 16.68
N GLY A 8 0.99 8.77 16.20
CA GLY A 8 2.09 7.99 16.76
C GLY A 8 3.40 8.39 16.10
N GLU A 9 4.47 8.47 16.88
CA GLU A 9 5.81 8.69 16.38
C GLU A 9 6.38 7.41 15.75
N ALA A 10 7.48 7.54 15.00
CA ALA A 10 8.12 6.39 14.33
C ALA A 10 8.46 5.24 15.30
N ASP A 11 8.77 5.55 16.56
CA ASP A 11 9.05 4.58 17.62
C ASP A 11 7.80 3.87 18.18
N ASP A 12 6.60 4.42 17.96
CA ASP A 12 5.34 3.81 18.38
C ASP A 12 4.95 2.59 17.52
N LEU A 13 5.71 2.33 16.45
CA LEU A 13 5.62 1.13 15.64
C LEU A 13 6.94 0.33 15.64
N PRO A 14 7.20 -0.47 16.69
CA PRO A 14 8.41 -1.28 16.76
C PRO A 14 8.55 -2.24 15.57
N ALA A 15 9.79 -2.47 15.12
CA ALA A 15 10.07 -3.35 13.98
C ALA A 15 9.51 -4.77 14.13
N SER A 16 9.42 -5.29 15.35
CA SER A 16 8.85 -6.62 15.64
C SER A 16 7.37 -6.73 15.31
N VAL A 17 6.62 -5.62 15.40
CA VAL A 17 5.21 -5.56 15.01
C VAL A 17 5.11 -5.75 13.50
N LEU A 18 5.88 -4.98 12.72
CA LEU A 18 5.95 -5.12 11.27
C LEU A 18 6.36 -6.54 10.87
N GLN A 19 7.42 -7.08 11.48
CA GLN A 19 7.92 -8.42 11.16
C GLN A 19 6.84 -9.50 11.33
N ARG A 20 6.09 -9.46 12.44
CA ARG A 20 4.96 -10.39 12.67
C ARG A 20 3.90 -10.31 11.56
N HIS A 21 3.63 -9.12 11.03
CA HIS A 21 2.68 -8.98 9.92
C HIS A 21 3.24 -9.53 8.61
N LEU A 22 4.55 -9.35 8.35
CA LEU A 22 5.22 -9.91 7.17
C LEU A 22 5.24 -11.44 7.21
N ASP A 23 5.56 -12.03 8.37
CA ASP A 23 5.56 -13.49 8.56
C ASP A 23 4.18 -14.07 8.26
N ARG A 24 3.11 -13.40 8.71
CA ARG A 24 1.72 -13.78 8.43
C ARG A 24 1.28 -13.61 6.97
N ILE A 25 1.98 -12.78 6.20
CA ILE A 25 1.74 -12.67 4.75
C ILE A 25 2.49 -13.79 4.05
N ALA A 26 3.74 -14.06 4.46
CA ALA A 26 4.57 -15.12 3.91
C ALA A 26 3.99 -16.52 4.17
N ASP A 27 3.37 -16.75 5.33
CA ASP A 27 2.70 -18.00 5.69
C ASP A 27 1.29 -18.14 5.08
N GLY A 28 0.79 -17.10 4.39
CA GLY A 28 -0.52 -17.07 3.75
C GLY A 28 -1.72 -16.89 4.70
N THR A 29 -1.51 -16.66 6.00
CA THR A 29 -2.56 -16.44 6.99
C THR A 29 -3.14 -15.01 6.97
N THR A 30 -2.53 -14.11 6.21
CA THR A 30 -2.98 -12.74 5.97
C THR A 30 -2.85 -12.37 4.50
N SER A 31 -3.94 -11.87 3.92
CA SER A 31 -3.93 -11.27 2.58
C SER A 31 -3.99 -9.74 2.69
N LEU A 32 -3.26 -9.06 1.81
CA LEU A 32 -3.27 -7.60 1.69
C LEU A 32 -4.57 -7.06 1.06
N GLY A 33 -5.44 -7.96 0.59
CA GLY A 33 -6.67 -7.60 -0.10
C GLY A 33 -6.41 -7.10 -1.53
N PRO A 34 -7.47 -6.66 -2.23
CA PRO A 34 -7.35 -6.16 -3.59
C PRO A 34 -6.51 -4.86 -3.62
N ALA A 35 -5.60 -4.80 -4.59
CA ALA A 35 -4.83 -3.60 -4.88
C ALA A 35 -5.01 -3.20 -6.34
N LYS A 36 -5.17 -1.89 -6.60
CA LYS A 36 -5.19 -1.32 -7.94
C LYS A 36 -3.88 -0.60 -8.19
N VAL A 37 -3.19 -1.02 -9.24
CA VAL A 37 -1.88 -0.50 -9.61
C VAL A 37 -2.02 0.51 -10.74
N TYR A 38 -1.35 1.66 -10.61
CA TYR A 38 -1.27 2.72 -11.59
C TYR A 38 0.18 2.93 -12.01
N ALA A 39 0.41 3.31 -13.25
CA ALA A 39 1.68 3.86 -13.68
C ALA A 39 1.88 5.27 -13.09
N MET A 40 3.13 5.73 -12.97
CA MET A 40 3.44 7.11 -12.56
C MET A 40 2.72 8.16 -13.42
N THR A 41 2.56 7.90 -14.73
CA THR A 41 1.82 8.78 -15.65
C THR A 41 0.35 8.92 -15.30
N GLU A 42 -0.22 7.97 -14.56
CA GLU A 42 -1.61 7.91 -14.15
C GLU A 42 -1.84 8.44 -12.72
N ILE A 43 -0.84 9.07 -12.10
CA ILE A 43 -0.93 9.56 -10.71
C ILE A 43 -2.14 10.47 -10.48
N ARG A 44 -2.52 11.29 -11.47
CA ARG A 44 -3.72 12.13 -11.39
C ARG A 44 -4.99 11.30 -11.30
N GLN A 45 -5.09 10.24 -12.10
CA GLN A 45 -6.23 9.32 -12.07
C GLN A 45 -6.28 8.57 -10.74
N ALA A 46 -5.12 8.14 -10.21
CA ALA A 46 -5.04 7.48 -8.91
C ALA A 46 -5.59 8.38 -7.78
N HIS A 47 -5.26 9.67 -7.79
CA HIS A 47 -5.81 10.63 -6.83
C HIS A 47 -7.30 10.89 -7.01
N ASP A 48 -7.76 11.03 -8.25
CA ASP A 48 -9.17 11.26 -8.55
C ASP A 48 -10.04 10.06 -8.13
N ASP A 49 -9.56 8.83 -8.38
CA ASP A 49 -10.23 7.60 -7.95
C ASP A 49 -10.27 7.45 -6.42
N LEU A 50 -9.22 7.90 -5.73
CA LEU A 50 -9.17 7.97 -4.27
C LEU A 50 -10.16 9.01 -3.72
N GLU A 51 -10.21 10.20 -4.31
CA GLU A 51 -11.07 11.30 -3.86
C GLU A 51 -12.55 10.93 -3.94
N HIS A 52 -12.93 10.28 -5.04
CA HIS A 52 -14.30 9.89 -5.32
C HIS A 52 -14.66 8.49 -4.82
N ASN A 53 -13.77 7.83 -4.05
CA ASN A 53 -13.98 6.48 -3.52
C ASN A 53 -14.38 5.45 -4.60
N ARG A 54 -13.85 5.60 -5.82
CA ARG A 54 -14.23 4.74 -6.97
C ARG A 54 -13.56 3.37 -6.96
N THR A 55 -12.53 3.20 -6.14
CA THR A 55 -11.83 1.93 -5.98
C THR A 55 -11.76 1.58 -4.50
N ALA A 56 -12.05 0.32 -4.15
CA ALA A 56 -11.84 -0.23 -2.83
C ALA A 56 -10.45 -0.90 -2.74
N GLY A 57 -9.83 -0.88 -1.55
CA GLY A 57 -8.53 -1.50 -1.31
C GLY A 57 -7.35 -0.54 -1.51
N LYS A 58 -6.16 -1.09 -1.73
CA LYS A 58 -4.93 -0.30 -1.80
C LYS A 58 -4.70 0.23 -3.22
N LEU A 59 -4.57 1.54 -3.38
CA LEU A 59 -4.08 2.15 -4.62
C LEU A 59 -2.55 2.27 -4.55
N VAL A 60 -1.86 1.73 -5.55
CA VAL A 60 -0.38 1.68 -5.63
C VAL A 60 0.06 2.36 -6.92
N VAL A 61 1.01 3.29 -6.84
CA VAL A 61 1.62 3.93 -8.01
C VAL A 61 3.04 3.42 -8.15
N LEU A 62 3.38 2.89 -9.31
CA LEU A 62 4.75 2.45 -9.61
C LEU A 62 5.59 3.63 -10.09
N THR A 63 6.74 3.86 -9.45
CA THR A 63 7.61 5.05 -9.67
C THR A 63 8.77 4.81 -10.65
N GLY A 64 8.97 3.58 -11.12
CA GLY A 64 10.03 3.18 -12.05
C GLY A 64 9.86 1.71 -12.47
N ARG A 65 10.75 1.21 -13.36
CA ARG A 65 10.75 -0.22 -13.72
C ARG A 65 10.91 -1.02 -12.44
N ALA A 66 10.03 -1.99 -12.20
CA ALA A 66 10.23 -2.96 -11.14
C ALA A 66 11.52 -3.75 -11.43
N GLU A 67 12.64 -3.33 -10.86
CA GLU A 67 13.79 -4.20 -10.70
C GLU A 67 13.48 -5.13 -9.52
N GLY A 68 13.19 -6.40 -9.81
CA GLY A 68 12.94 -7.40 -8.77
C GLY A 68 11.88 -8.47 -9.04
N ALA A 69 11.27 -8.56 -10.23
CA ALA A 69 10.58 -9.78 -10.63
C ALA A 69 11.56 -10.66 -11.42
N ALA A 70 12.14 -11.66 -10.75
CA ALA A 70 13.05 -12.63 -11.37
C ALA A 70 12.35 -13.43 -12.49
N PRO A 71 13.09 -13.89 -13.52
CA PRO A 71 12.57 -14.79 -14.57
C PRO A 71 12.22 -16.18 -14.05
#